data_AF-A0A6M3J7Z6-F1
#
_entry.id   AF-A0A6M3J7Z6-F1
#
_cell.length_a   1.000
_cell.length_b   1.000
_cell.length_c   1.000
_cell.angle_alpha   90.00
_cell.angle_beta   90.00
_cell.angle_gamma   90.00
#
_symmetry.space_group_name_H-M   'P 1'
#
loop_
_entity.id
_entity.type
_entity.pdbx_description
1 polymer ?
#
loop_
_entity_poly.entity_id
_entity_poly.type
_entity_poly.pdbx_seq_one_letter_code
_entity_poly.pdbx_strand_id
1 'polypeptide(L)'
;MGYDKRNRAEYRRKIKLEVFAHYSKNNIGCNYCGEDDLLVLCIDHINGGGTKERKSLGMRGGMQFYFWLRGKGFPEGYQVLCANCNLRKQVKDRGL
;
A
#
# COMPACT_ATOMS: atom_id res chain seq x y z
N MET A 1 -7.11 -24.32 -21.05
CA MET A 1 -7.54 -23.11 -20.31
C MET A 1 -6.59 -21.97 -20.64
N GLY A 2 -7.01 -21.04 -21.49
CA GLY A 2 -6.16 -19.93 -21.96
C GLY A 2 -5.95 -18.87 -20.88
N TYR A 3 -4.71 -18.39 -20.74
CA TYR A 3 -4.30 -17.38 -19.78
C TYR A 3 -4.66 -15.97 -20.29
N ASP A 4 -5.78 -15.40 -19.83
CA ASP A 4 -6.20 -14.04 -20.19
C ASP A 4 -5.49 -12.99 -19.31
N LYS A 5 -4.54 -12.28 -19.92
CA LYS A 5 -3.74 -11.21 -19.29
C LYS A 5 -4.58 -9.99 -18.89
N ARG A 6 -5.68 -9.70 -19.59
CA ARG A 6 -6.52 -8.50 -19.33
C ARG A 6 -7.19 -8.59 -17.97
N ASN A 7 -7.78 -9.75 -17.67
CA ASN A 7 -8.42 -10.03 -16.40
C ASN A 7 -7.43 -9.88 -15.21
N ARG A 8 -6.17 -10.29 -15.37
CA ARG A 8 -5.15 -10.14 -14.30
C ARG A 8 -4.81 -8.68 -14.00
N ALA A 9 -4.73 -7.82 -15.02
CA ALA A 9 -4.43 -6.40 -14.83
C ALA A 9 -5.59 -5.66 -14.13
N GLU A 10 -6.81 -5.90 -14.60
CA GLU A 10 -8.04 -5.36 -13.99
C GLU A 10 -8.21 -5.84 -12.55
N TYR A 11 -7.98 -7.13 -12.30
CA TYR A 11 -8.04 -7.68 -10.96
C TYR A 11 -7.00 -7.02 -10.03
N ARG A 12 -5.76 -6.83 -10.47
CA ARG A 12 -4.75 -6.11 -9.68
C ARG A 12 -5.16 -4.67 -9.40
N ARG A 13 -5.73 -3.97 -10.39
CA ARG A 13 -6.24 -2.61 -10.22
C ARG A 13 -7.36 -2.55 -9.19
N LYS A 14 -8.32 -3.48 -9.26
CA LYS A 14 -9.42 -3.59 -8.29
C LYS A 14 -8.89 -3.78 -6.85
N ILE A 15 -7.95 -4.69 -6.65
CA ILE A 15 -7.36 -4.97 -5.34
C ILE A 15 -6.60 -3.75 -4.81
N LYS A 16 -5.84 -3.06 -5.67
CA LYS A 16 -5.14 -1.82 -5.29
C LYS A 16 -6.12 -0.73 -4.84
N LEU A 17 -7.23 -0.56 -5.56
CA LEU A 17 -8.31 0.37 -5.19
C LEU A 17 -8.98 -0.01 -3.87
N GLU A 18 -9.32 -1.29 -3.65
CA GLU A 18 -9.91 -1.77 -2.38
C GLU A 18 -8.98 -1.48 -1.20
N VAL A 19 -7.69 -1.79 -1.34
CA VAL A 19 -6.67 -1.53 -0.30
C VAL A 19 -6.54 -0.03 -0.01
N PHE A 20 -6.47 0.82 -1.03
CA PHE A 20 -6.38 2.26 -0.81
C PHE A 20 -7.65 2.87 -0.22
N ALA A 21 -8.82 2.44 -0.68
CA ALA A 21 -10.09 2.87 -0.12
C ALA A 21 -10.20 2.55 1.37
N HIS A 22 -9.68 1.39 1.79
CA HIS A 22 -9.72 0.99 3.20
C HIS A 22 -8.77 1.82 4.09
N TYR A 23 -7.54 2.08 3.62
CA TYR A 23 -6.49 2.72 4.45
C TYR A 23 -6.40 4.25 4.28
N SER A 24 -7.24 4.84 3.43
CA SER A 24 -7.43 6.28 3.34
C SER A 24 -8.50 6.75 4.33
N LYS A 25 -8.37 7.97 4.86
CA LYS A 25 -9.29 8.49 5.89
C LYS A 25 -10.66 8.92 5.36
N ASN A 26 -10.69 9.69 4.27
CA ASN A 26 -11.92 10.30 3.72
C ASN A 26 -12.10 9.92 2.25
N ASN A 27 -11.16 10.36 1.41
CA ASN A 27 -11.08 10.02 -0.01
C ASN A 27 -9.81 9.22 -0.27
N ILE A 28 -9.80 8.40 -1.32
CA ILE A 28 -8.59 7.69 -1.76
C ILE A 28 -7.50 8.72 -2.04
N GLY A 29 -6.44 8.69 -1.23
CA GLY A 29 -5.39 9.67 -1.29
C GLY A 29 -4.40 9.56 -0.14
N CYS A 30 -3.31 10.30 -0.27
CA CYS A 30 -2.27 10.43 0.73
C CYS A 30 -2.82 11.08 2.00
N ASN A 31 -2.71 10.38 3.13
CA ASN A 31 -3.19 10.86 4.42
C ASN A 31 -2.45 12.11 4.95
N TYR A 32 -1.36 12.54 4.30
CA TYR A 32 -0.55 13.70 4.71
C TYR A 32 -0.71 14.93 3.81
N CYS A 33 -0.80 14.75 2.49
CA CYS A 33 -0.78 15.87 1.54
C CYS A 33 -1.97 15.88 0.57
N GLY A 34 -2.86 14.89 0.64
CA GLY A 34 -4.05 14.83 -0.20
C GLY A 34 -3.81 14.39 -1.66
N GLU A 35 -2.56 14.14 -2.07
CA GLU A 35 -2.25 13.54 -3.38
C GLU A 35 -3.12 12.31 -3.65
N ASP A 36 -3.78 12.27 -4.80
CA ASP A 36 -4.79 11.26 -5.16
C ASP A 36 -4.43 10.46 -6.42
N ASP A 37 -3.30 10.74 -7.07
CA ASP A 37 -2.80 9.91 -8.17
C ASP A 37 -2.42 8.50 -7.66
N LEU A 38 -3.29 7.55 -7.98
CA LEU A 38 -3.17 6.12 -7.66
C LEU A 38 -1.83 5.51 -8.07
N LEU A 39 -1.12 6.09 -9.05
CA LEU A 39 0.20 5.63 -9.49
C LEU A 39 1.29 5.92 -8.46
N VAL A 40 1.21 7.04 -7.74
CA VAL A 40 2.20 7.46 -6.74
C VAL A 40 1.82 7.08 -5.31
N LEU A 41 0.59 6.62 -5.09
CA LEU A 41 0.15 6.11 -3.79
C LEU A 41 0.78 4.75 -3.44
N CYS A 42 1.06 4.59 -2.16
CA CYS A 42 1.62 3.38 -1.56
C CYS A 42 1.08 3.16 -0.14
N ILE A 43 1.25 1.94 0.37
CA ILE A 43 0.92 1.61 1.75
C ILE A 43 2.17 1.82 2.62
N ASP A 44 2.02 2.62 3.66
CA ASP A 44 3.01 2.86 4.71
C ASP A 44 2.58 2.19 6.02
N HIS A 45 3.58 1.78 6.79
CA HIS A 45 3.40 1.27 8.15
C HIS A 45 3.42 2.44 9.12
N ILE A 46 2.31 2.69 9.82
CA ILE A 46 2.16 3.84 10.72
C ILE A 46 3.31 3.87 11.74
N ASN A 47 3.59 2.73 12.37
CA ASN A 47 4.63 2.58 13.39
C ASN A 47 5.99 2.10 12.83
N GLY A 48 6.20 2.18 11.50
CA GLY A 48 7.39 1.65 10.85
C GLY A 48 7.44 0.11 10.84
N GLY A 49 8.64 -0.46 10.69
CA GLY A 49 8.84 -1.92 10.76
C GLY A 49 8.48 -2.71 9.48
N GLY A 50 8.06 -2.04 8.40
CA GLY A 50 7.66 -2.72 7.16
C GLY A 50 8.71 -3.64 6.54
N THR A 51 10.01 -3.35 6.69
CA THR A 51 11.07 -4.25 6.25
C THR A 51 11.08 -5.57 7.02
N LYS A 52 10.88 -5.52 8.34
CA LYS A 52 10.84 -6.70 9.21
C LYS A 52 9.62 -7.57 8.87
N GLU A 53 8.45 -6.97 8.73
CA GLU A 53 7.22 -7.68 8.40
C GLU A 53 7.31 -8.35 7.02
N ARG A 54 7.75 -7.62 5.99
CA ARG A 54 7.90 -8.21 4.65
C ARG A 54 8.86 -9.40 4.67
N LYS A 55 9.96 -9.29 5.43
CA LYS A 55 10.91 -10.40 5.62
C LYS A 55 10.27 -11.58 6.33
N SER A 56 9.53 -11.37 7.42
CA SER A 56 8.90 -12.47 8.18
C SER A 56 7.81 -13.17 7.40
N LEU A 57 7.14 -12.46 6.48
CA LEU A 57 6.12 -13.02 5.60
C LEU A 57 6.69 -13.63 4.31
N GLY A 58 8.01 -13.57 4.10
CA GLY A 58 8.64 -14.07 2.86
C GLY A 58 8.24 -13.28 1.61
N MET A 59 7.89 -12.00 1.76
CA MET A 59 7.38 -11.14 0.69
C MET A 59 8.37 -10.04 0.32
N ARG A 60 8.41 -9.65 -0.97
CA ARG A 60 9.21 -8.50 -1.42
C ARG A 60 8.46 -7.16 -1.36
N GLY A 61 7.13 -7.19 -1.29
CA GLY A 61 6.26 -6.01 -1.29
C GLY A 61 5.34 -5.95 -2.53
N GLY A 62 4.92 -4.74 -2.91
CA GLY A 62 4.08 -4.51 -4.10
C GLY A 62 2.73 -5.23 -4.04
N MET A 63 2.28 -5.77 -5.19
CA MET A 63 0.96 -6.43 -5.28
C MET A 63 0.82 -7.63 -4.33
N GLN A 64 1.90 -8.37 -4.04
CA GLN A 64 1.84 -9.50 -3.11
C GLN A 64 1.38 -9.05 -1.72
N PHE A 65 1.86 -7.89 -1.29
CA PHE A 65 1.48 -7.29 -0.02
C PHE A 65 0.02 -6.84 -0.02
N TYR A 66 -0.49 -6.29 -1.12
CA TYR A 66 -1.89 -5.89 -1.24
C TYR A 66 -2.85 -7.08 -1.19
N PHE A 67 -2.48 -8.19 -1.85
CA PHE A 67 -3.23 -9.45 -1.71
C PHE A 67 -3.22 -9.96 -0.29
N TRP A 68 -2.09 -9.86 0.41
CA TRP A 68 -1.97 -10.26 1.80
C TRP A 68 -2.86 -9.41 2.72
N LEU A 69 -2.85 -8.08 2.58
CA LEU A 69 -3.70 -7.17 3.36
C LEU A 69 -5.17 -7.52 3.21
N ARG A 70 -5.63 -7.67 1.96
CA ARG A 70 -7.02 -8.09 1.67
C ARG A 70 -7.33 -9.47 2.24
N GLY A 71 -6.42 -10.43 2.08
CA GLY A 71 -6.59 -11.81 2.58
C GLY A 71 -6.60 -11.89 4.11
N LYS A 72 -6.02 -10.91 4.80
CA LYS A 72 -6.05 -10.77 6.26
C LYS A 72 -7.23 -9.92 6.78
N GLY A 73 -8.13 -9.48 5.90
CA GLY A 73 -9.30 -8.69 6.29
C GLY A 73 -8.96 -7.25 6.63
N PHE A 74 -7.91 -6.69 6.01
CA PHE A 74 -7.44 -5.33 6.21
C PHE A 74 -7.06 -5.01 7.67
N PRO A 75 -5.97 -5.63 8.20
CA PRO A 75 -5.52 -5.36 9.56
C PRO A 75 -5.16 -3.88 9.77
N GLU A 76 -5.30 -3.38 10.99
CA GLU A 76 -4.88 -2.03 11.37
C GLU A 76 -3.34 -1.85 11.31
N GLY A 77 -2.87 -0.60 11.48
CA GLY A 77 -1.45 -0.27 11.54
C GLY A 77 -0.83 0.19 10.22
N TYR A 78 -1.65 0.36 9.18
CA TYR A 78 -1.23 0.86 7.87
C TYR A 78 -1.99 2.12 7.48
N GLN A 79 -1.39 2.90 6.58
CA GLN A 79 -1.98 4.11 6.02
C GLN A 79 -1.59 4.27 4.54
N VAL A 80 -2.39 5.02 3.79
CA VAL A 80 -2.04 5.43 2.42
C VAL A 80 -1.19 6.70 2.45
N LEU A 81 -0.03 6.67 1.80
CA LEU A 81 0.82 7.84 1.55
C LEU A 81 1.23 7.89 0.08
N CYS A 82 1.47 9.09 -0.46
CA CYS A 82 2.20 9.22 -1.71
C CYS A 82 3.69 8.89 -1.51
N ALA A 83 4.39 8.51 -2.57
CA ALA A 83 5.80 8.12 -2.52
C ALA A 83 6.69 9.17 -1.84
N ASN A 84 6.43 10.46 -2.08
CA ASN A 84 7.16 11.57 -1.47
C ASN A 84 6.91 11.68 0.04
N CYS A 85 5.65 11.57 0.49
CA CYS A 85 5.33 11.62 1.92
C CYS A 85 5.85 10.40 2.67
N ASN A 86 5.81 9.22 2.04
CA ASN A 86 6.39 8.00 2.60
C ASN A 86 7.91 8.12 2.77
N LEU A 87 8.63 8.59 1.74
CA LEU A 87 10.06 8.86 1.83
C LEU A 87 10.36 9.92 2.89
N ARG A 88 9.61 11.03 2.90
CA ARG A 88 9.75 12.10 3.91
C ARG A 88 9.61 11.55 5.32
N LYS A 89 8.62 10.69 5.59
CA LYS A 89 8.44 10.02 6.88
C LYS A 89 9.66 9.17 7.23
N GLN A 90 10.12 8.32 6.32
CA GLN A 90 11.31 7.49 6.54
C GLN A 90 12.58 8.31 6.82
N VAL A 91 12.76 9.43 6.12
CA VAL A 91 13.92 10.32 6.30
C VAL A 91 13.84 11.01 7.67
N LYS A 92 12.67 11.50 8.07
CA LYS A 92 12.43 12.06 9.40
C LYS A 92 12.66 11.05 10.51
N ASP A 93 12.18 9.82 10.34
CA ASP A 93 12.37 8.72 11.29
C ASP A 93 13.87 8.35 11.47
N ARG A 94 14.73 8.77 10.54
CA ARG A 94 16.19 8.58 10.58
C ARG A 94 16.97 9.80 11.09
N GLY A 95 16.30 10.88 11.48
CA GLY A 95 16.92 12.04 12.14
C GLY A 95 17.30 13.20 11.23
N LEU A 96 16.65 13.35 10.07
CA LEU A 96 16.72 14.55 9.22
C LEU A 96 15.51 15.45 9.49
#